data_AF-A0A2S8HXG6-F1
#
_entry.id   AF-A0A2S8HXG6-F1
#
_cell.length_a   1.000
_cell.length_b   1.000
_cell.length_c   1.000
_cell.angle_alpha   90.00
_cell.angle_beta   90.00
_cell.angle_gamma   90.00
#
_symmetry.space_group_name_H-M   'P 1'
#
loop_
_entity.id
_entity.type
_entity.pdbx_description
1 polymer ?
#
loop_
_entity_poly.entity_id
_entity_poly.type
_entity_poly.pdbx_seq_one_letter_code
_entity_poly.pdbx_strand_id
1 'polypeptide(L)'
;HALTDTTTHHTHELPHWRTILTTPDPPLGTRPLDPTHDTEHTTTHTTTELPPHTTHTLLTTLPTTYHCGIDDALLTALALAVTTWRHRHHTPTHTLLVNIEGHGRTDPHIPGADLTRTIGWFTTIHPALLDLTDIDLHNALTGGPATGHALTTIKEQLHTTPDHGTGYGPL
;
A
#
# COMPACT_ATOMS: atom_id res chain seq x y z
N HIS A 1 -25.43 -4.60 -21.16
CA HIS A 1 -25.19 -3.29 -21.81
C HIS A 1 -24.43 -2.31 -20.92
N ALA A 2 -24.53 -2.37 -19.58
CA ALA A 2 -23.78 -1.49 -18.67
C ALA A 2 -22.28 -1.88 -18.46
N LEU A 3 -21.92 -3.16 -18.62
CA LEU A 3 -20.53 -3.63 -18.39
C LEU A 3 -19.55 -3.28 -19.52
N THR A 4 -20.04 -2.98 -20.73
CA THR A 4 -19.20 -2.61 -21.89
C THR A 4 -18.79 -1.13 -21.88
N ASP A 5 -19.48 -0.27 -21.11
CA ASP A 5 -19.18 1.17 -21.04
C ASP A 5 -18.07 1.48 -20.02
N THR A 6 -17.95 0.68 -18.96
CA THR A 6 -16.94 0.85 -17.89
C THR A 6 -15.52 0.55 -18.38
N THR A 7 -15.36 -0.40 -19.31
CA THR A 7 -14.04 -0.81 -19.83
C THR A 7 -13.34 0.31 -20.61
N THR A 8 -14.10 1.19 -21.24
CA THR A 8 -13.57 2.33 -22.00
C THR A 8 -13.01 3.44 -21.11
N HIS A 9 -13.45 3.55 -19.85
CA HIS A 9 -13.10 4.68 -18.99
C HIS A 9 -11.71 4.57 -18.33
N HIS A 10 -11.17 3.38 -18.06
CA HIS A 10 -9.91 3.22 -17.30
C HIS A 10 -8.65 2.97 -18.16
N THR A 11 -8.77 2.97 -19.50
CA THR A 11 -7.60 2.76 -20.39
C THR A 11 -6.49 3.80 -20.16
N HIS A 12 -6.88 5.01 -19.73
CA HIS A 12 -5.93 6.09 -19.42
C HIS A 12 -5.05 5.80 -18.20
N GLU A 13 -5.44 4.86 -17.33
CA GLU A 13 -4.67 4.44 -16.15
C GLU A 13 -3.64 3.34 -16.47
N LEU A 14 -3.76 2.67 -17.62
CA LEU A 14 -2.85 1.58 -18.00
C LEU A 14 -1.36 1.94 -17.92
N PRO A 15 -0.91 3.15 -18.32
CA PRO A 15 0.50 3.53 -18.15
C PRO A 15 0.93 3.57 -16.68
N HIS A 16 0.06 4.01 -15.77
CA HIS A 16 0.32 4.03 -14.32
C HIS A 16 0.51 2.61 -13.81
N TRP A 17 -0.46 1.72 -14.06
CA TRP A 17 -0.41 0.32 -13.62
C TRP A 17 0.76 -0.44 -14.21
N ARG A 18 1.06 -0.23 -15.50
CA ARG A 18 2.21 -0.88 -16.15
C ARG A 18 3.54 -0.45 -15.52
N THR A 19 3.67 0.81 -15.14
CA THR A 19 4.89 1.30 -14.47
C THR A 19 5.06 0.57 -13.14
N ILE A 20 4.03 0.50 -12.31
CA ILE A 20 4.05 -0.21 -11.03
C ILE A 20 4.42 -1.69 -11.21
N LEU A 21 3.77 -2.39 -12.14
CA LEU A 21 3.93 -3.84 -12.32
C LEU A 21 5.25 -4.24 -13.01
N THR A 22 5.94 -3.31 -13.67
CA THR A 22 7.22 -3.58 -14.33
C THR A 22 8.41 -3.18 -13.47
N THR A 23 8.20 -2.49 -12.35
CA THR A 23 9.25 -2.22 -11.38
C THR A 23 9.72 -3.52 -10.73
N PRO A 24 11.02 -3.84 -10.77
CA PRO A 24 11.54 -5.03 -10.11
C PRO A 24 11.32 -4.96 -8.60
N ASP A 25 10.74 -6.02 -8.04
CA ASP A 25 10.61 -6.22 -6.60
C ASP A 25 11.27 -7.55 -6.20
N PRO A 26 12.41 -7.52 -5.49
CA PRO A 26 13.10 -8.74 -5.07
C PRO A 26 12.27 -9.56 -4.07
N PRO A 27 12.38 -10.90 -4.09
CA PRO A 27 11.74 -11.74 -3.08
C PRO A 27 12.07 -11.30 -1.65
N LEU A 28 11.07 -11.34 -0.77
CA LEU A 28 11.31 -11.17 0.67
C LEU A 28 12.08 -12.34 1.27
N GLY A 29 12.03 -13.53 0.67
CA GLY A 29 12.76 -14.71 1.13
C GLY A 29 14.04 -14.98 0.33
N THR A 30 14.67 -16.11 0.61
CA THR A 30 15.84 -16.61 -0.17
C THR A 30 15.47 -17.12 -1.56
N ARG A 31 14.17 -17.34 -1.81
CA ARG A 31 13.60 -17.80 -3.07
C ARG A 31 12.19 -17.21 -3.27
N PRO A 32 11.66 -17.20 -4.51
CA PRO A 32 10.23 -17.00 -4.75
C PRO A 32 9.38 -18.06 -4.02
N LEU A 33 8.11 -17.73 -3.78
CA LEU A 33 7.16 -18.67 -3.18
C LEU A 33 6.93 -19.87 -4.10
N ASP A 34 6.90 -21.06 -3.52
CA ASP A 34 6.61 -22.34 -4.16
C ASP A 34 5.12 -22.65 -3.92
N PRO A 35 4.27 -22.63 -4.96
CA PRO A 35 2.82 -22.80 -4.80
C PRO A 35 2.43 -24.18 -4.27
N THR A 36 3.34 -25.16 -4.26
CA THR A 36 3.09 -26.51 -3.72
C THR A 36 3.44 -26.64 -2.23
N HIS A 37 4.32 -25.77 -1.73
CA HIS A 37 4.80 -25.81 -0.35
C HIS A 37 4.36 -24.60 0.47
N ASP A 38 4.48 -23.39 -0.07
CA ASP A 38 4.18 -22.14 0.61
C ASP A 38 2.69 -21.81 0.49
N THR A 39 1.89 -22.63 1.15
CA THR A 39 0.43 -22.55 1.17
C THR A 39 -0.06 -21.96 2.50
N GLU A 40 -1.32 -21.52 2.56
CA GLU A 40 -1.96 -21.06 3.79
C GLU A 40 -1.79 -22.04 4.96
N HIS A 41 -1.87 -23.34 4.69
CA HIS A 41 -1.68 -24.39 5.69
C HIS A 41 -0.30 -24.35 6.37
N THR A 42 0.72 -23.84 5.68
CA THR A 42 2.10 -23.72 6.20
C THR A 42 2.41 -22.35 6.80
N THR A 43 1.44 -21.42 6.77
CA THR A 43 1.63 -20.06 7.29
C THR A 43 1.72 -20.06 8.81
N THR A 44 2.72 -19.34 9.34
CA THR A 44 2.82 -19.02 10.76
C THR A 44 2.62 -17.54 10.98
N HIS A 45 1.94 -17.16 12.06
CA HIS A 45 1.63 -15.77 12.38
C HIS A 45 2.49 -15.26 13.53
N THR A 46 3.06 -14.06 13.34
CA THR A 46 3.67 -13.29 14.42
C THR A 46 2.87 -12.00 14.59
N THR A 47 2.48 -11.69 15.82
CA THR A 47 1.70 -10.49 16.14
C THR A 47 2.51 -9.60 17.08
N THR A 48 2.53 -8.30 16.78
CA THR A 48 3.13 -7.27 17.62
C THR A 48 2.05 -6.27 18.00
N GLU A 49 1.94 -5.95 19.28
CA GLU A 49 0.99 -4.96 19.79
C GLU A 49 1.69 -3.64 20.09
N LEU A 50 1.07 -2.54 19.68
CA LEU A 50 1.56 -1.19 20.00
C LEU A 50 1.03 -0.75 21.36
N PRO A 51 1.88 -0.15 22.22
CA PRO A 51 1.43 0.44 23.47
C PRO A 51 0.36 1.52 23.25
N PRO A 52 -0.59 1.71 24.20
CA PRO A 52 -1.69 2.65 24.04
C PRO A 52 -1.28 4.09 23.70
N HIS A 53 -0.15 4.56 24.25
CA HIS A 53 0.34 5.92 23.97
C HIS A 53 0.83 6.06 22.53
N THR A 54 1.48 5.04 21.96
CA THR A 54 1.90 5.01 20.56
C THR A 54 0.69 5.00 19.63
N THR A 55 -0.29 4.13 19.93
CA THR A 55 -1.54 4.06 19.17
C THR A 55 -2.32 5.36 19.23
N HIS A 56 -2.37 6.03 20.39
CA HIS A 56 -3.01 7.33 20.52
C HIS A 56 -2.34 8.39 19.63
N THR A 57 -1.01 8.49 19.64
CA THR A 57 -0.26 9.40 18.77
C THR A 57 -0.53 9.13 17.30
N LEU A 58 -0.55 7.85 16.90
CA LEU A 58 -0.85 7.40 15.54
C LEU A 58 -2.26 7.80 15.09
N LEU A 59 -3.24 7.74 15.98
CA LEU A 59 -4.65 8.04 15.68
C LEU A 59 -5.02 9.53 15.76
N THR A 60 -4.22 10.36 16.44
CA THR A 60 -4.61 11.74 16.76
C THR A 60 -3.59 12.78 16.29
N THR A 61 -2.37 12.71 16.82
CA THR A 61 -1.32 13.71 16.59
C THR A 61 -0.79 13.65 15.17
N LEU A 62 -0.54 12.44 14.67
CA LEU A 62 0.09 12.23 13.37
C LEU A 62 -0.82 12.71 12.21
N PRO A 63 -2.12 12.34 12.14
CA PRO A 63 -3.04 12.87 11.13
C PRO A 63 -3.14 14.39 11.14
N THR A 64 -3.17 15.00 12.33
CA THR A 64 -3.26 16.46 12.48
C THR A 64 -1.99 17.17 12.00
N THR A 65 -0.82 16.56 12.18
CA THR A 65 0.47 17.18 11.87
C THR A 65 0.82 17.04 10.39
N TYR A 66 0.58 15.86 9.81
CA TYR A 66 1.01 15.52 8.44
C TYR A 66 -0.13 15.51 7.41
N HIS A 67 -1.37 15.75 7.85
CA HIS A 67 -2.56 15.72 7.01
C HIS A 67 -2.65 14.40 6.24
N CYS A 68 -2.58 13.29 6.97
CA CYS A 68 -2.49 11.93 6.43
C CYS A 68 -3.44 10.98 7.17
N GLY A 69 -3.74 9.85 6.55
CA GLY A 69 -4.46 8.74 7.16
C GLY A 69 -3.57 7.86 8.03
N ILE A 70 -4.19 6.91 8.73
CA ILE A 70 -3.44 5.86 9.46
C ILE A 70 -2.68 4.96 8.49
N ASP A 71 -3.27 4.65 7.34
CA ASP A 71 -2.68 3.76 6.33
C ASP A 71 -1.38 4.34 5.78
N ASP A 72 -1.30 5.65 5.55
CA ASP A 72 -0.06 6.33 5.14
C ASP A 72 1.07 6.07 6.13
N ALA A 73 0.79 6.18 7.42
CA ALA A 73 1.77 5.96 8.48
C ALA A 73 2.18 4.48 8.60
N LEU A 74 1.23 3.56 8.51
CA LEU A 74 1.50 2.12 8.56
C LEU A 74 2.29 1.64 7.34
N LEU A 75 1.93 2.10 6.14
CA LEU A 75 2.63 1.80 4.89
C LEU A 75 4.03 2.42 4.87
N THR A 76 4.20 3.62 5.42
CA THR A 76 5.53 4.23 5.62
C THR A 76 6.40 3.37 6.55
N ALA A 77 5.85 2.94 7.69
CA ALA A 77 6.57 2.09 8.63
C ALA A 77 6.94 0.74 8.00
N LEU A 78 6.02 0.14 7.23
CA LEU A 78 6.25 -1.09 6.49
C LEU A 78 7.37 -0.93 5.46
N ALA A 79 7.33 0.12 4.65
CA ALA A 79 8.35 0.42 3.66
C ALA A 79 9.73 0.60 4.29
N LEU A 80 9.83 1.40 5.36
CA LEU A 80 11.09 1.58 6.11
C LEU A 80 11.62 0.27 6.68
N ALA A 81 10.74 -0.56 7.26
CA ALA A 81 11.10 -1.83 7.86
C ALA A 81 11.62 -2.83 6.81
N VAL A 82 10.89 -3.02 5.71
CA VAL A 82 11.26 -3.96 4.64
C VAL A 82 12.51 -3.52 3.91
N THR A 83 12.61 -2.24 3.53
CA THR A 83 13.80 -1.70 2.86
C THR A 83 15.05 -1.87 3.72
N THR A 84 14.95 -1.57 5.01
CA THR A 84 16.08 -1.77 5.94
C THR A 84 16.43 -3.24 6.11
N TRP A 85 15.42 -4.10 6.23
CA TRP A 85 15.62 -5.55 6.30
C TRP A 85 16.34 -6.06 5.06
N ARG A 86 15.90 -5.67 3.86
CA ARG A 86 16.53 -6.01 2.57
C ARG A 86 17.98 -5.57 2.49
N HIS A 87 18.30 -4.36 2.95
CA HIS A 87 19.67 -3.86 3.03
C HIS A 87 20.55 -4.72 3.95
N ARG A 88 20.02 -5.17 5.09
CA ARG A 88 20.72 -6.06 6.02
C ARG A 88 20.93 -7.47 5.48
N HIS A 89 20.08 -7.91 4.55
CA HIS A 89 20.10 -9.25 3.94
C HIS A 89 20.66 -9.24 2.50
N HIS A 90 21.54 -8.28 2.17
CA HIS A 90 22.28 -8.21 0.90
C HIS A 90 21.41 -8.17 -0.37
N THR A 91 20.18 -7.67 -0.27
CA THR A 91 19.29 -7.47 -1.43
C THR A 91 18.80 -6.01 -1.47
N PRO A 92 19.71 -5.02 -1.53
CA PRO A 92 19.34 -3.62 -1.37
C PRO A 92 18.42 -3.14 -2.50
N THR A 93 17.29 -2.58 -2.10
CA THR A 93 16.38 -1.82 -2.97
C THR A 93 15.66 -0.82 -2.09
N HIS A 94 15.31 0.33 -2.66
CA HIS A 94 14.53 1.36 -1.99
C HIS A 94 13.04 1.28 -2.31
N THR A 95 12.64 0.37 -3.20
CA THR A 95 11.26 0.16 -3.60
C THR A 95 10.65 -1.03 -2.88
N LEU A 96 9.36 -0.94 -2.60
CA LEU A 96 8.52 -2.01 -2.06
C LEU A 96 7.20 -2.04 -2.83
N LEU A 97 6.89 -3.17 -3.47
CA LEU A 97 5.60 -3.39 -4.10
C LEU A 97 4.65 -4.09 -3.11
N VAL A 98 3.48 -3.51 -2.87
CA VAL A 98 2.44 -4.08 -2.01
C VAL A 98 1.09 -4.10 -2.71
N ASN A 99 0.26 -5.07 -2.36
CA ASN A 99 -1.16 -5.03 -2.70
C ASN A 99 -1.92 -4.35 -1.56
N ILE A 100 -2.71 -3.34 -1.90
CA ILE A 100 -3.56 -2.61 -0.96
C ILE A 100 -5.00 -3.07 -1.16
N GLU A 101 -5.65 -3.43 -0.06
CA GLU A 101 -7.06 -3.78 -0.02
C GLU A 101 -7.90 -2.54 0.33
N GLY A 102 -8.80 -2.16 -0.58
CA GLY A 102 -9.77 -1.10 -0.39
C GLY A 102 -11.17 -1.65 -0.12
N HIS A 103 -11.99 -0.85 0.57
CA HIS A 103 -13.37 -1.22 0.87
C HIS A 103 -14.27 -1.34 -0.38
N GLY A 104 -13.86 -0.72 -1.50
CA GLY A 104 -14.54 -0.67 -2.80
C GLY A 104 -15.97 -0.15 -2.81
N ARG A 105 -16.40 0.52 -1.72
CA ARG A 105 -17.71 1.19 -1.61
C ARG A 105 -17.69 2.64 -2.12
N THR A 106 -16.54 3.07 -2.63
CA THR A 106 -16.29 4.43 -3.15
C THR A 106 -16.53 4.53 -4.64
N ASP A 107 -16.97 3.47 -5.32
CA ASP A 107 -17.22 3.49 -6.77
C ASP A 107 -18.26 4.58 -7.13
N PRO A 108 -17.83 5.70 -7.72
CA PRO A 108 -18.73 6.80 -8.10
C PRO A 108 -19.53 6.46 -9.36
N HIS A 109 -19.27 5.32 -10.01
CA HIS A 109 -19.84 4.94 -11.31
C HIS A 109 -21.14 4.15 -11.21
N ILE A 110 -21.74 4.03 -10.02
CA ILE A 110 -23.14 3.61 -9.86
C ILE A 110 -23.97 4.82 -9.40
N PRO A 111 -24.51 5.64 -10.32
CA PRO A 111 -25.34 6.79 -9.97
C PRO A 111 -26.51 6.39 -9.07
N GLY A 112 -26.55 6.93 -7.85
CA GLY A 112 -27.63 6.69 -6.89
C GLY A 112 -27.49 5.44 -6.00
N ALA A 113 -26.37 4.71 -6.07
CA ALA A 113 -26.13 3.59 -5.16
C ALA A 113 -25.65 4.08 -3.78
N ASP A 114 -26.55 4.05 -2.79
CA ASP A 114 -26.15 4.09 -1.39
C ASP A 114 -25.68 2.69 -0.96
N LEU A 115 -24.38 2.46 -1.07
CA LEU A 115 -23.76 1.21 -0.60
C LEU A 115 -23.49 1.22 0.90
N THR A 116 -23.91 2.22 1.69
CA THR A 116 -23.60 2.23 3.14
C THR A 116 -24.26 1.09 3.92
N ARG A 117 -25.32 0.47 3.37
CA ARG A 117 -26.11 -0.60 4.02
C ARG A 117 -26.20 -1.91 3.24
N THR A 118 -25.37 -2.08 2.20
CA THR A 118 -25.42 -3.28 1.35
C THR A 118 -24.46 -4.35 1.88
N ILE A 119 -24.93 -5.58 2.09
CA ILE A 119 -24.03 -6.70 2.37
C ILE A 119 -23.58 -7.29 1.04
N GLY A 120 -22.27 -7.36 0.81
CA GLY A 120 -21.67 -7.87 -0.42
C GLY A 120 -20.15 -7.76 -0.39
N TRP A 121 -19.46 -8.53 -1.24
CA TRP A 121 -18.00 -8.48 -1.38
C TRP A 121 -17.64 -7.36 -2.35
N PHE A 122 -17.30 -6.19 -1.82
CA PHE A 122 -16.94 -5.01 -2.60
C PHE A 122 -15.43 -4.75 -2.60
N THR A 123 -14.64 -5.58 -1.91
CA THR A 123 -13.19 -5.41 -1.81
C THR A 123 -12.54 -5.15 -3.16
N THR A 124 -11.79 -4.05 -3.25
CA THR A 124 -10.86 -3.79 -4.36
C THR A 124 -9.45 -4.15 -3.90
N ILE A 125 -8.63 -4.70 -4.80
CA ILE A 125 -7.20 -4.91 -4.56
C ILE A 125 -6.46 -4.22 -5.69
N HIS A 126 -5.49 -3.38 -5.35
CA HIS A 126 -4.62 -2.75 -6.34
C HIS A 126 -3.16 -2.72 -5.85
N PRO A 127 -2.18 -2.76 -6.76
CA PRO A 127 -0.79 -2.65 -6.38
C PRO A 127 -0.44 -1.19 -6.06
N ALA A 128 0.49 -1.00 -5.13
CA ALA A 128 1.13 0.28 -4.84
C ALA A 128 2.64 0.08 -4.74
N LEU A 129 3.38 0.93 -5.43
CA LEU A 129 4.84 0.97 -5.35
C LEU A 129 5.25 2.07 -4.38
N LEU A 130 5.89 1.68 -3.28
CA LEU A 130 6.42 2.57 -2.26
C LEU A 130 7.91 2.77 -2.52
N ASP A 131 8.35 4.00 -2.77
CA ASP A 131 9.74 4.31 -3.13
C ASP A 131 10.38 5.27 -2.12
N LEU A 132 11.48 4.83 -1.52
CA LEU A 132 12.27 5.54 -0.51
C LEU A 132 13.68 5.91 -1.02
N THR A 133 13.89 6.02 -2.34
CA THR A 133 15.22 6.26 -2.94
C THR A 133 15.92 7.50 -2.38
N ASP A 134 15.16 8.58 -2.15
CA ASP A 134 15.69 9.86 -1.65
C ASP A 134 15.64 10.00 -0.13
N ILE A 135 15.39 8.91 0.61
CA ILE A 135 15.24 8.92 2.08
C ILE A 135 16.49 8.37 2.75
N ASP A 136 17.05 9.14 3.70
CA ASP A 136 18.04 8.64 4.65
C ASP A 136 17.37 7.66 5.63
N LEU A 137 17.51 6.37 5.34
CA LEU A 137 16.91 5.28 6.11
C LEU A 137 17.39 5.26 7.56
N HIS A 138 18.67 5.56 7.81
CA HIS A 138 19.20 5.53 9.18
C HIS A 138 18.61 6.67 10.01
N ASN A 139 18.56 7.87 9.44
CA ASN A 139 17.93 9.01 10.08
C ASN A 139 16.43 8.78 10.32
N ALA A 140 15.72 8.18 9.35
CA ALA A 140 14.30 7.87 9.48
C ALA A 140 14.02 6.84 10.59
N LEU A 141 14.84 5.78 10.70
CA LEU A 141 14.65 4.76 11.74
C LEU A 141 14.99 5.22 13.15
N THR A 142 15.79 6.27 13.27
CA THR A 142 16.16 6.85 14.58
C THR A 142 15.23 8.00 14.99
N GLY A 143 14.17 8.26 14.22
CA GLY A 143 13.19 9.31 14.51
C GLY A 143 13.66 10.72 14.11
N GLY A 144 14.67 10.83 13.25
CA GLY A 144 15.16 12.09 12.72
C GLY A 144 14.21 12.71 11.66
N PRO A 145 14.57 13.88 11.11
CA PRO A 145 13.76 14.58 10.11
C PRO A 145 13.33 13.73 8.90
N ALA A 146 14.18 12.78 8.47
CA ALA A 146 13.89 11.88 7.36
C ALA A 146 12.64 11.01 7.60
N THR A 147 12.21 10.81 8.86
CA THR A 147 10.97 10.09 9.20
C THR A 147 9.74 10.80 8.64
N GLY A 148 9.66 12.13 8.85
CA GLY A 148 8.56 12.93 8.33
C GLY A 148 8.62 13.10 6.82
N HIS A 149 9.83 13.14 6.25
CA HIS A 149 10.02 13.11 4.80
C HIS A 149 9.54 11.80 4.20
N ALA A 150 9.89 10.65 4.79
CA ALA A 150 9.41 9.34 4.34
C ALA A 150 7.88 9.27 4.35
N LEU A 151 7.24 9.71 5.44
CA LEU A 151 5.78 9.76 5.54
C LEU A 151 5.17 10.62 4.44
N THR A 152 5.73 11.81 4.21
CA THR A 152 5.24 12.71 3.16
C THR A 152 5.42 12.09 1.78
N THR A 153 6.59 11.51 1.48
CA THR A 153 6.87 10.84 0.22
C THR A 153 5.89 9.71 -0.07
N ILE A 154 5.67 8.81 0.90
CA ILE A 154 4.74 7.69 0.74
C ILE A 154 3.30 8.17 0.59
N LYS A 155 2.86 9.15 1.40
CA LYS A 155 1.53 9.75 1.28
C LYS A 155 1.28 10.32 -0.11
N GLU A 156 2.23 11.10 -0.64
CA GLU A 156 2.08 11.69 -1.98
C GLU A 156 2.08 10.62 -3.07
N GLN A 157 2.91 9.57 -2.95
CA GLN A 157 2.90 8.43 -3.88
C GLN A 157 1.53 7.73 -3.88
N LEU A 158 0.96 7.47 -2.70
CA LEU A 158 -0.37 6.86 -2.57
C LEU A 158 -1.47 7.75 -3.17
N HIS A 159 -1.35 9.08 -3.04
CA HIS A 159 -2.28 10.03 -3.67
C HIS A 159 -2.26 9.95 -5.20
N THR A 160 -1.15 9.55 -5.81
CA THR A 160 -1.08 9.41 -7.29
C THR A 160 -1.90 8.24 -7.83
N THR A 161 -2.44 7.37 -6.96
CA THR A 161 -3.26 6.22 -7.36
C THR A 161 -4.58 6.70 -7.98
N PRO A 162 -4.86 6.38 -9.27
CA PRO A 162 -6.11 6.75 -9.92
C PRO A 162 -7.33 6.16 -9.20
N ASP A 163 -8.36 6.98 -8.96
CA ASP A 163 -9.67 6.58 -8.42
C ASP A 163 -9.60 5.59 -7.24
N HIS A 164 -8.60 5.74 -6.36
CA HIS A 164 -8.33 4.85 -5.22
C HIS A 164 -8.21 3.36 -5.61
N GLY A 165 -7.68 3.09 -6.80
CA GLY A 165 -7.41 1.73 -7.30
C GLY A 165 -8.64 0.97 -7.82
N THR A 166 -9.80 1.61 -7.89
CA THR A 166 -11.04 0.97 -8.39
C THR A 166 -10.92 0.49 -9.84
N GLY A 167 -10.18 1.21 -10.68
CA GLY A 167 -9.94 0.86 -12.10
C GLY A 167 -9.00 -0.33 -12.34
N TYR A 168 -8.27 -0.82 -11.32
CA TYR A 168 -7.33 -1.94 -11.48
C TYR A 168 -8.01 -3.30 -11.51
N GLY A 169 -9.09 -3.48 -10.73
CA GLY A 169 -9.60 -4.79 -10.36
C GLY A 169 -11.08 -5.09 -10.65
N PRO A 170 -11.68 -4.74 -11.80
CA PRO A 170 -12.90 -5.44 -12.20
C PRO A 170 -12.55 -6.93 -12.38
N LEU A 171 -12.97 -7.76 -11.41
CA LEU A 171 -13.04 -9.22 -11.55
C LEU A 171 -14.07 -9.61 -12.60
#